data_AF-A0A1E1X118-F1
#
_entry.id   AF-A0A1E1X118-F1
#
_cell.length_a   1.000
_cell.length_b   1.000
_cell.length_c   1.000
_cell.angle_alpha   90.00
_cell.angle_beta   90.00
_cell.angle_gamma   90.00
#
_symmetry.space_group_name_H-M   'P 1'
#
loop_
_entity.id
_entity.type
_entity.pdbx_description
1 polymer ?
#
loop_
_entity_poly.entity_id
_entity_poly.type
_entity_poly.pdbx_seq_one_letter_code
_entity_poly.pdbx_strand_id
1 'polypeptide(L)'
;MIMQHVDARTVLFTSVDSFKVLGMEASSPYFILTFFDELATQKGIVLIRGDIVNPTDVSKCAGIWLMKYTLKFYSDINLYRWVLCFNHRPNEFQFDQFKNMCNSFLEGEPSSKI
;
A
#
# COMPACT_ATOMS: atom_id res chain seq x y z
N MET A 1 1.79 -2.85 8.70
CA MET A 1 2.07 -3.13 7.28
C MET A 1 3.29 -2.37 6.84
N ILE A 2 4.25 -3.05 6.23
CA ILE A 2 5.37 -2.44 5.50
C ILE A 2 5.07 -2.56 4.02
N MET A 3 5.22 -1.47 3.27
CA MET A 3 5.20 -1.48 1.82
C MET A 3 6.64 -1.52 1.33
N GLN A 4 6.97 -2.49 0.47
CA GLN A 4 8.30 -2.61 -0.13
C GLN A 4 8.18 -2.59 -1.64
N HIS A 5 9.12 -1.94 -2.30
CA HIS A 5 9.27 -1.94 -3.75
C HIS A 5 10.46 -2.83 -4.10
N VAL A 6 10.23 -3.90 -4.87
CA VAL A 6 11.26 -4.93 -5.15
C VAL A 6 11.92 -4.72 -6.49
N ASP A 7 11.13 -4.31 -7.48
CA ASP A 7 11.56 -3.89 -8.81
C ASP A 7 10.68 -2.71 -9.24
N ALA A 8 10.95 -2.12 -10.41
CA ALA A 8 10.21 -0.96 -10.93
C ALA A 8 8.66 -1.13 -10.94
N ARG A 9 8.14 -2.35 -10.86
CA ARG A 9 6.75 -2.71 -11.13
C ARG A 9 6.05 -3.48 -10.01
N THR A 10 6.74 -3.81 -8.93
CA THR A 10 6.20 -4.71 -7.89
C THR A 10 6.23 -4.06 -6.51
N VAL A 11 5.07 -4.10 -5.84
CA VAL A 11 4.89 -3.61 -4.47
C VAL A 11 4.44 -4.76 -3.58
N LEU A 12 5.18 -5.02 -2.51
CA LEU A 12 4.89 -6.02 -1.50
C LEU A 12 4.27 -5.39 -0.26
N PHE A 13 3.26 -6.04 0.30
CA PHE A 13 2.66 -5.68 1.57
C PHE A 13 2.91 -6.80 2.58
N THR A 14 3.68 -6.47 3.61
CA THR A 14 4.14 -7.43 4.61
C THR A 14 3.72 -6.98 6.01
N SER A 15 3.42 -7.95 6.88
CA SER A 15 3.11 -7.66 8.28
C SER A 15 4.34 -7.09 8.98
N VAL A 16 4.15 -6.03 9.78
CA VAL A 16 5.23 -5.46 10.60
C VAL A 16 5.63 -6.44 11.70
N ASP A 17 4.66 -7.18 12.24
CA ASP A 17 4.92 -8.11 13.34
C ASP A 17 5.66 -9.34 12.84
N SER A 18 5.24 -9.92 11.71
CA SER A 18 5.98 -11.00 11.06
C SER A 18 7.39 -10.56 10.69
N PHE A 19 7.54 -9.37 10.12
CA PHE A 19 8.85 -8.80 9.80
C PHE A 19 9.75 -8.66 11.03
N LYS A 20 9.22 -8.19 12.15
CA LYS A 20 9.97 -8.04 13.40
C LYS A 20 10.40 -9.39 13.99
N VAL A 21 9.56 -10.42 13.88
CA VAL A 21 9.82 -11.74 14.48
C VAL A 21 10.75 -12.59 13.60
N LEU A 22 10.51 -12.61 12.29
CA LEU A 22 11.15 -13.54 11.35
C LEU A 22 12.23 -12.88 10.50
N GLY A 23 12.31 -11.56 10.46
CA GLY A 23 13.17 -10.83 9.53
C GLY A 23 12.62 -10.82 8.10
N MET A 24 13.30 -10.09 7.21
CA MET A 24 12.81 -9.84 5.84
C MET A 24 12.73 -11.11 5.00
N GLU A 25 13.77 -11.96 5.02
CA GLU A 25 13.88 -13.11 4.11
C GLU A 25 12.88 -14.22 4.41
N ALA A 26 12.42 -14.33 5.66
CA ALA A 26 11.48 -15.35 6.09
C ALA A 26 10.02 -14.84 6.20
N SER A 27 9.79 -13.54 6.01
CA SER A 27 8.45 -12.95 6.08
C SER A 27 7.78 -12.95 4.71
N SER A 28 6.83 -13.86 4.47
CA SER A 28 6.02 -13.82 3.25
C SER A 28 5.15 -12.56 3.22
N PRO A 29 5.05 -11.85 2.07
CA PRO A 29 4.03 -10.83 1.89
C PRO A 29 2.65 -11.49 1.96
N TYR A 30 1.64 -10.73 2.40
CA TYR A 30 0.25 -11.17 2.36
C TYR A 30 -0.48 -10.67 1.12
N PHE A 31 0.02 -9.60 0.48
CA PHE A 31 -0.55 -9.01 -0.73
C PHE A 31 0.57 -8.46 -1.60
N ILE A 32 0.42 -8.59 -2.91
CA ILE A 32 1.38 -8.13 -3.91
C ILE A 32 0.62 -7.34 -4.97
N LEU A 33 1.14 -6.17 -5.35
CA LEU A 33 0.69 -5.44 -6.53
C LEU A 33 1.76 -5.51 -7.61
N THR A 34 1.34 -5.81 -8.84
CA THR A 34 2.20 -5.81 -10.03
C THR A 34 1.63 -4.90 -11.10
N PHE A 35 2.48 -4.03 -11.65
CA PHE A 35 2.17 -3.07 -12.70
C PHE A 35 2.71 -3.56 -14.06
N PHE A 36 1.85 -3.62 -15.07
CA PHE A 36 2.14 -4.06 -16.43
C PHE A 36 2.00 -2.86 -17.37
N ASP A 37 3.12 -2.31 -17.81
CA ASP A 37 3.24 -1.06 -18.56
C ASP A 37 3.40 -1.26 -20.07
N GLU A 38 3.27 -2.49 -20.58
CA GLU A 38 3.51 -2.83 -21.99
C GLU A 38 2.57 -2.09 -22.94
N LEU A 39 1.40 -1.69 -22.45
CA LEU A 39 0.39 -0.92 -23.19
C LEU A 39 0.48 0.59 -22.96
N ALA A 40 1.40 1.07 -22.11
CA ALA A 40 1.48 2.48 -21.74
C ALA A 40 1.81 3.36 -22.95
N THR A 41 2.84 3.00 -23.72
CA THR A 41 3.28 3.79 -24.88
C THR A 41 2.27 3.79 -26.02
N GLN A 42 1.63 2.65 -26.29
CA GLN A 42 0.75 2.48 -27.46
C GLN A 42 -0.70 2.87 -27.17
N LYS A 43 -1.17 2.68 -25.93
CA LYS A 43 -2.58 2.83 -25.56
C LYS A 43 -2.82 3.79 -24.38
N GLY A 44 -1.77 4.28 -23.73
CA GLY A 44 -1.91 5.09 -22.52
C GLY A 44 -2.50 4.32 -21.34
N ILE A 45 -2.34 2.99 -21.30
CA ILE A 45 -2.95 2.11 -20.30
C ILE A 45 -1.86 1.31 -19.57
N VAL A 46 -1.98 1.24 -18.25
CA VAL A 46 -1.21 0.33 -17.39
C VAL A 46 -2.20 -0.64 -16.75
N LEU A 47 -1.89 -1.94 -16.79
CA LEU A 47 -2.69 -2.96 -16.09
C LEU A 47 -2.09 -3.22 -14.71
N ILE A 48 -2.95 -3.49 -13.74
CA ILE A 48 -2.55 -3.71 -12.35
C ILE A 48 -3.16 -5.03 -11.90
N ARG A 49 -2.35 -5.92 -11.34
CA ARG A 49 -2.79 -7.16 -10.71
C ARG A 49 -2.51 -7.10 -9.21
N GLY A 50 -3.49 -7.48 -8.40
CA GLY A 50 -3.34 -7.68 -6.97
C GLY A 50 -3.45 -9.16 -6.61
N ASP A 51 -2.37 -9.74 -6.09
CA ASP A 51 -2.31 -11.13 -5.66
C ASP A 51 -2.42 -11.21 -4.13
N ILE A 52 -3.44 -11.93 -3.63
CA ILE A 52 -3.59 -12.22 -2.19
C ILE A 52 -2.84 -13.50 -1.89
N VAL A 53 -1.72 -13.36 -1.18
CA VAL A 53 -0.81 -14.46 -0.84
C VAL A 53 -1.21 -15.12 0.49
N ASN A 54 -1.66 -14.32 1.46
CA ASN A 54 -2.22 -14.82 2.72
C ASN A 54 -3.68 -14.37 2.90
N PRO A 55 -4.67 -15.20 2.53
CA PRO A 55 -6.08 -14.84 2.62
C PRO A 55 -6.61 -14.78 4.07
N THR A 56 -5.86 -15.31 5.05
CA THR A 56 -6.21 -15.19 6.47
C THR A 56 -6.02 -13.77 6.99
N ASP A 57 -5.00 -13.07 6.48
CA ASP A 57 -4.66 -11.70 6.92
C ASP A 57 -5.28 -10.62 6.02
N VAL A 58 -5.49 -10.92 4.74
CA VAL A 58 -6.05 -9.96 3.77
C VAL A 58 -7.22 -10.56 3.02
N SER A 59 -8.40 -10.02 3.28
CA SER A 59 -9.60 -10.31 2.49
C SER A 59 -9.53 -9.64 1.12
N LYS A 60 -10.36 -10.11 0.18
CA LYS A 60 -10.51 -9.46 -1.14
C LYS A 60 -10.89 -7.98 -1.04
N CYS A 61 -11.77 -7.63 -0.11
CA CYS A 61 -12.17 -6.24 0.13
C CYS A 61 -10.97 -5.40 0.60
N ALA A 62 -10.22 -5.91 1.58
CA ALA A 62 -9.01 -5.26 2.06
C ALA A 62 -7.96 -5.09 0.93
N GLY A 63 -7.75 -6.10 0.09
CA GLY A 63 -6.85 -6.02 -1.06
C GLY A 63 -7.25 -4.94 -2.07
N ILE A 64 -8.54 -4.78 -2.36
CA ILE A 64 -9.04 -3.69 -3.22
C ILE A 64 -8.70 -2.32 -2.61
N TRP A 65 -8.89 -2.17 -1.30
CA TRP A 65 -8.57 -0.94 -0.60
C TRP A 65 -7.06 -0.65 -0.58
N LEU A 66 -6.24 -1.65 -0.30
CA LEU A 66 -4.78 -1.53 -0.36
C LEU A 66 -4.32 -1.04 -1.74
N MET A 67 -4.87 -1.60 -2.81
CA MET A 67 -4.61 -1.16 -4.18
C MET A 67 -5.03 0.30 -4.40
N LYS A 68 -6.27 0.66 -4.07
CA LYS A 68 -6.81 2.01 -4.26
C LYS A 68 -6.01 3.06 -3.48
N TYR A 69 -5.70 2.80 -2.21
CA TYR A 69 -4.92 3.72 -1.39
C TYR A 69 -3.50 3.86 -1.92
N THR A 70 -2.86 2.76 -2.31
CA THR A 70 -1.52 2.82 -2.91
C THR A 70 -1.51 3.73 -4.14
N LEU A 71 -2.45 3.54 -5.07
CA LEU A 71 -2.53 4.40 -6.25
C LEU A 71 -2.76 5.86 -5.88
N LYS A 72 -3.68 6.12 -4.96
CA LYS A 72 -4.07 7.47 -4.55
C LYS A 72 -2.92 8.22 -3.86
N PHE A 73 -2.25 7.58 -2.90
CA PHE A 73 -1.13 8.18 -2.15
C PHE A 73 0.10 8.44 -3.02
N TYR A 74 0.31 7.67 -4.08
CA TYR A 74 1.45 7.85 -4.99
C TYR A 74 1.12 8.67 -6.24
N SER A 75 -0.16 9.04 -6.46
CA SER A 75 -0.58 9.82 -7.64
C SER A 75 -1.04 11.25 -7.31
N ASP A 76 -1.50 11.52 -6.09
CA ASP A 76 -1.90 12.88 -5.65
C ASP A 76 -0.79 13.52 -4.81
N ILE A 77 -0.28 14.68 -5.24
CA ILE A 77 0.80 15.40 -4.55
C ILE A 77 0.46 15.77 -3.10
N ASN A 78 -0.82 16.07 -2.80
CA ASN A 78 -1.28 16.42 -1.46
C ASN A 78 -1.26 15.21 -0.50
N LEU A 79 -1.36 14.00 -1.05
CA LEU A 79 -1.29 12.76 -0.30
C LEU A 79 0.13 12.18 -0.29
N TYR A 80 0.85 12.32 -1.40
CA TYR A 80 2.24 11.89 -1.54
C TYR A 80 3.17 12.56 -0.53
N ARG A 81 2.87 13.79 -0.09
CA ARG A 81 3.64 14.45 1.00
C ARG A 81 3.74 13.59 2.26
N TRP A 82 2.73 12.77 2.57
CA TRP A 82 2.75 11.87 3.71
C TRP A 82 3.69 10.69 3.48
N VAL A 83 3.67 10.12 2.28
CA VAL A 83 4.61 9.07 1.87
C VAL A 83 6.05 9.59 1.94
N LEU A 84 6.30 10.78 1.40
CA LEU A 84 7.62 11.40 1.39
C LEU A 84 8.12 11.68 2.81
N CYS A 85 7.27 12.25 3.67
CA CYS A 85 7.61 12.53 5.06
C CYS A 85 7.91 11.23 5.83
N PHE A 86 7.06 10.21 5.69
CA PHE A 86 7.23 8.92 6.36
C PHE A 86 8.58 8.26 5.99
N ASN A 87 8.96 8.28 4.71
CA ASN A 87 10.17 7.61 4.23
C ASN A 87 11.47 8.39 4.49
N HIS A 88 11.45 9.72 4.34
CA HIS A 88 12.69 10.52 4.38
C HIS A 88 12.87 11.34 5.65
N ARG A 89 11.78 11.64 6.36
CA ARG A 89 11.79 12.47 7.58
C ARG A 89 10.89 11.85 8.66
N PRO A 90 11.14 10.58 9.06
CA PRO A 90 10.25 9.86 9.97
C PRO A 90 10.06 10.57 11.32
N ASN A 91 11.08 11.30 11.80
CA ASN A 91 10.99 12.08 13.05
C ASN A 91 10.02 13.27 12.95
N GLU A 92 9.74 13.76 11.75
CA GLU A 92 8.77 14.84 11.49
C GLU A 92 7.36 14.28 11.22
N PHE A 93 7.21 12.97 11.05
CA PHE A 93 5.94 12.36 10.67
C PHE A 93 4.94 12.38 11.84
N GLN A 94 3.92 13.22 11.70
CA GLN A 94 2.84 13.36 12.69
C GLN A 94 1.74 12.31 12.47
N PHE A 95 1.87 11.15 13.12
CA PHE A 95 0.96 10.02 12.93
C PHE A 95 -0.51 10.37 13.24
N ASP A 96 -0.78 11.12 14.30
CA ASP A 96 -2.15 11.49 14.67
C ASP A 96 -2.80 12.40 13.62
N GLN A 97 -2.04 13.32 13.04
CA GLN A 97 -2.53 14.19 11.97
C GLN A 97 -2.80 13.38 10.69
N PHE A 98 -1.89 12.45 10.35
CA PHE A 98 -2.09 11.53 9.23
C PHE A 98 -3.37 10.72 9.42
N LYS A 99 -3.58 10.15 10.60
CA LYS A 99 -4.76 9.34 10.94
C LYS A 99 -6.06 10.17 10.83
N ASN A 100 -6.08 11.39 11.37
CA ASN A 100 -7.24 12.27 11.29
C ASN A 100 -7.58 12.66 9.85
N MET A 101 -6.55 12.96 9.05
CA MET A 101 -6.70 13.23 7.61
C MET A 101 -7.29 12.01 6.88
N CYS A 102 -6.74 10.83 7.13
CA CYS A 102 -7.26 9.58 6.58
C CYS A 102 -8.71 9.34 7.00
N ASN A 103 -9.08 9.54 8.27
CA ASN A 103 -10.45 9.36 8.73
C ASN A 103 -11.44 10.26 7.98
N SER A 104 -11.11 11.53 7.77
CA SER A 104 -11.95 12.44 6.97
C SER A 104 -12.10 12.00 5.50
N PHE A 105 -11.13 11.22 5.00
CA PHE A 105 -11.18 10.59 3.68
C PHE A 105 -11.92 9.25 3.65
N LEU A 106 -12.03 8.57 4.81
CA LEU A 106 -12.55 7.21 4.99
C LEU A 106 -14.01 7.18 5.49
N GLU A 107 -14.57 8.31 5.92
CA GLU A 107 -15.96 8.43 6.41
C GLU A 107 -17.04 8.05 5.38
N GLY A 108 -16.68 7.78 4.12
CA GLY A 108 -17.56 7.21 3.10
C GLY A 108 -17.54 5.68 2.97
N GLU A 109 -16.75 4.97 3.79
CA GLU A 109 -16.53 3.52 3.62
C GLU A 109 -17.12 2.69 4.77
N PRO A 110 -17.78 1.56 4.47
CA PRO A 110 -18.37 0.73 5.50
C PRO A 110 -17.27 0.17 6.39
N SER A 111 -17.42 0.40 7.70
CA SER A 111 -16.61 -0.15 8.78
C SER A 111 -16.45 -1.67 8.64
N SER A 112 -15.42 -2.12 7.93
CA SER A 112 -14.87 -3.45 8.14
C SER A 112 -13.83 -3.31 9.24
N LYS A 113 -14.24 -3.72 10.45
CA LYS A 113 -13.32 -3.95 11.56
C LYS A 113 -12.16 -4.81 11.04
N ILE A 114 -10.95 -4.27 11.12
CA ILE A 114 -9.71 -5.05 11.10
C ILE A 114 -9.64 -5.75 12.45
#